data_AF-A0A7R9T206-F1
#
_entry.id   AF-A0A7R9T206-F1
#
_cell.length_a   1.000
_cell.length_b   1.000
_cell.length_c   1.000
_cell.angle_alpha   90.00
_cell.angle_beta   90.00
_cell.angle_gamma   90.00
#
_symmetry.space_group_name_H-M   'P 1'
#
loop_
_entity.id
_entity.type
_entity.pdbx_description
1 polymer ?
#
loop_
_entity_poly.entity_id
_entity_poly.type
_entity_poly.pdbx_seq_one_letter_code
_entity_poly.pdbx_strand_id
1 'polypeptide(L)'
;AGEITFSVICLDLACNSVTTSTLVGDTDAVIYSLDRDIPLEVLFYSDRPGHLEVGNENDCLMMEMRFLLAVELKAIVMGNITNNALSLWNITTTGGALVVPGTTHTYYLITHCITDAWGTEDWPVVPWSFTYDDGLQDVVWNTTFTSDVNFPRVVRLDLEDPVATYVYAFTTGANDPSAGLGDALYLDIIASEAVVAPTVTFGGVTLNATDVSQVGTSSEWRAGPYIVKNSTDDPNILKDIN
;
A
#
# COMPACT_ATOMS: atom_id res chain seq x y z
N ALA A 1 -10.05 42.55 3.87
CA ALA A 1 -10.90 41.51 4.47
C ALA A 1 -10.01 40.74 5.43
N GLY A 2 -10.22 40.67 6.74
CA GLY A 2 -11.41 40.83 7.56
C GLY A 2 -11.33 39.65 8.53
N GLU A 3 -10.65 39.82 9.66
CA GLU A 3 -10.42 38.73 10.62
C GLU A 3 -11.76 38.22 11.17
N ILE A 4 -12.00 36.92 11.02
CA ILE A 4 -13.11 36.25 11.70
C ILE A 4 -12.57 35.74 13.03
N THR A 5 -13.03 36.36 14.11
CA THR A 5 -12.79 35.89 15.47
C THR A 5 -13.93 34.97 15.91
N PHE A 6 -13.60 33.81 16.49
CA PHE A 6 -14.56 32.96 17.18
C PHE A 6 -14.07 32.67 18.62
N SER A 7 -15.02 32.33 19.49
CA SER A 7 -14.82 32.07 20.91
C SER A 7 -15.49 30.74 21.27
N VAL A 8 -14.81 29.92 22.08
CA VAL A 8 -15.35 28.66 22.61
C VAL A 8 -15.26 28.71 24.13
N ILE A 9 -16.35 28.30 24.79
CA ILE A 9 -16.46 28.19 26.24
C ILE A 9 -16.49 26.71 26.59
N CYS A 10 -15.51 26.24 27.37
CA CYS A 10 -15.53 24.89 27.95
C CYS A 10 -15.63 24.99 29.47
N LEU A 11 -16.49 24.18 30.07
CA LEU A 11 -16.55 23.94 31.51
C LEU A 11 -15.52 22.86 31.87
N ASP A 12 -14.68 23.11 32.86
CA ASP A 12 -13.98 22.02 33.56
C ASP A 12 -14.89 21.45 34.66
N LEU A 13 -14.69 20.17 34.99
CA LEU A 13 -15.42 19.38 35.98
C LEU A 13 -15.40 19.92 37.45
N ALA A 14 -14.76 21.05 37.73
CA ALA A 14 -14.68 21.65 39.07
C ALA A 14 -15.33 23.04 39.23
N CYS A 15 -16.05 23.57 38.23
CA CYS A 15 -16.87 24.79 38.35
C CYS A 15 -16.14 26.05 38.90
N ASN A 16 -14.87 26.28 38.58
CA ASN A 16 -14.17 27.50 38.97
C ASN A 16 -14.33 28.63 37.94
N SER A 17 -14.59 29.85 38.42
CA SER A 17 -15.01 31.00 37.60
C SER A 17 -13.91 31.64 36.74
N VAL A 18 -14.21 31.68 35.44
CA VAL A 18 -13.89 32.67 34.38
C VAL A 18 -12.44 33.15 34.26
N THR A 19 -11.73 32.58 33.28
CA THR A 19 -10.69 33.29 32.52
C THR A 19 -11.00 33.11 31.04
N THR A 20 -11.14 34.20 30.30
CA THR A 20 -11.16 34.18 28.83
C THR A 20 -9.77 33.82 28.32
N SER A 21 -9.64 32.69 27.62
CA SER A 21 -8.46 32.40 26.82
C SER A 21 -8.81 32.50 25.33
N THR A 22 -8.12 33.38 24.62
CA THR A 22 -7.99 33.33 23.17
C THR A 22 -6.97 32.24 22.83
N LEU A 23 -7.44 31.10 22.32
CA LEU A 23 -6.54 30.12 21.71
C LEU A 23 -6.26 30.55 20.27
N VAL A 24 -5.00 30.87 19.99
CA VAL A 24 -4.47 30.84 18.62
C VAL A 24 -4.39 29.36 18.24
N GLY A 25 -5.01 29.01 17.11
CA GLY A 25 -5.44 27.66 16.75
C GLY A 25 -4.43 26.53 16.92
N ASP A 26 -4.99 25.33 16.96
CA ASP A 26 -4.30 24.08 16.66
C ASP A 26 -3.38 24.24 15.43
N THR A 27 -2.29 23.50 15.39
CA THR A 27 -1.17 23.67 14.43
C THR A 27 -1.54 23.42 12.97
N ASP A 28 -2.78 22.98 12.69
CA ASP A 28 -3.30 22.91 11.34
C ASP A 28 -3.76 24.29 10.89
N ALA A 29 -2.97 24.88 9.99
CA ALA A 29 -3.31 26.15 9.35
C ALA A 29 -4.69 26.04 8.70
N VAL A 30 -5.62 26.90 9.10
CA VAL A 30 -6.81 27.18 8.29
C VAL A 30 -6.32 27.79 6.98
N ILE A 31 -6.24 26.97 5.94
CA ILE A 31 -5.81 27.40 4.60
C ILE A 31 -6.93 28.26 4.01
N TYR A 32 -6.79 29.58 4.12
CA TYR A 32 -7.52 30.51 3.26
C TYR A 32 -6.89 30.45 1.87
N SER A 33 -7.40 29.60 0.99
CA SER A 33 -7.06 29.66 -0.44
C SER A 33 -7.85 30.79 -1.09
N LEU A 34 -7.15 31.79 -1.63
CA LEU A 34 -7.76 32.81 -2.49
C LEU A 34 -8.02 32.26 -3.91
N ASP A 35 -7.34 31.19 -4.29
CA ASP A 35 -7.57 30.45 -5.52
C ASP A 35 -8.59 29.34 -5.25
N ARG A 36 -9.83 29.59 -5.65
CA ARG A 36 -10.99 28.70 -5.40
C ARG A 36 -11.04 27.51 -6.35
N ASP A 37 -10.09 27.43 -7.27
CA ASP A 37 -10.02 26.45 -8.34
C ASP A 37 -8.80 25.50 -8.17
N ILE A 38 -8.05 25.61 -7.07
CA ILE A 38 -7.05 24.61 -6.66
C ILE A 38 -7.78 23.42 -5.99
N PRO A 39 -7.33 22.17 -6.19
CA PRO A 39 -7.87 21.03 -5.45
C PRO A 39 -7.80 21.25 -3.94
N LEU A 40 -8.92 21.00 -3.27
CA LEU A 40 -8.98 20.93 -1.80
C LEU A 40 -8.34 19.65 -1.28
N GLU A 41 -8.47 18.57 -2.03
CA GLU A 41 -7.90 17.28 -1.69
C GLU A 41 -7.59 16.48 -2.97
N VAL A 42 -6.42 15.86 -3.01
CA VAL A 42 -6.01 14.93 -4.06
C VAL A 42 -5.35 13.72 -3.40
N LEU A 43 -6.01 12.57 -3.53
CA LEU A 43 -5.53 11.29 -3.04
C LEU A 43 -5.13 10.41 -4.21
N PHE A 44 -4.07 9.63 -4.02
CA PHE A 44 -3.69 8.56 -4.93
C PHE A 44 -3.26 7.36 -4.11
N TYR A 45 -3.96 6.23 -4.25
CA TYR A 45 -3.80 5.06 -3.39
C TYR A 45 -4.13 3.75 -4.11
N SER A 46 -3.67 2.63 -3.57
CA SER A 46 -4.06 1.27 -3.96
C SER A 46 -5.20 0.76 -3.07
N ASP A 47 -6.03 -0.18 -3.53
CA ASP A 47 -6.97 -0.92 -2.67
C ASP A 47 -6.36 -2.10 -1.92
N ARG A 48 -5.04 -2.31 -2.03
CA ARG A 48 -4.34 -3.36 -1.30
C ARG A 48 -4.67 -3.30 0.19
N PRO A 49 -5.26 -4.36 0.78
CA PRO A 49 -5.69 -4.34 2.18
C PRO A 49 -4.55 -4.03 3.15
N GLY A 50 -4.69 -2.94 3.90
CA GLY A 50 -3.73 -2.50 4.91
C GLY A 50 -2.48 -1.78 4.36
N HIS A 51 -2.35 -1.66 3.02
CA HIS A 51 -1.17 -1.12 2.35
C HIS A 51 -1.55 -0.22 1.17
N LEU A 52 -2.21 0.92 1.46
CA LEU A 52 -2.65 1.87 0.43
C LEU A 52 -1.47 2.42 -0.41
N GLU A 53 -0.25 2.37 0.13
CA GLU A 53 1.00 2.83 -0.48
C GLU A 53 1.63 1.88 -1.50
N VAL A 54 1.12 0.64 -1.63
CA VAL A 54 1.65 -0.37 -2.55
C VAL A 54 0.51 -1.05 -3.31
N GLY A 55 0.70 -1.33 -4.60
CA GLY A 55 -0.14 -2.25 -5.35
C GLY A 55 0.67 -3.32 -6.08
N ASN A 56 0.03 -4.41 -6.51
CA ASN A 56 0.58 -5.40 -7.44
C ASN A 56 -0.38 -5.73 -8.59
N GLU A 57 -0.05 -6.74 -9.41
CA GLU A 57 -1.04 -7.35 -10.30
C GLU A 57 -2.21 -7.87 -9.47
N ASN A 58 -3.43 -7.48 -9.84
CA ASN A 58 -4.72 -7.67 -9.13
C ASN A 58 -5.18 -6.55 -8.20
N ASP A 59 -4.33 -5.59 -7.83
CA ASP A 59 -4.78 -4.40 -7.10
C ASP A 59 -5.32 -3.34 -8.07
N CYS A 60 -6.20 -2.48 -7.57
CA CYS A 60 -6.68 -1.30 -8.27
C CYS A 60 -6.12 -0.03 -7.64
N LEU A 61 -5.72 0.90 -8.50
CA LEU A 61 -5.29 2.25 -8.12
C LEU A 61 -6.48 3.20 -8.17
N MET A 62 -6.62 4.05 -7.18
CA MET A 62 -7.66 5.06 -7.06
C MET A 62 -7.02 6.44 -7.05
N MET A 63 -7.62 7.37 -7.80
CA MET A 63 -7.35 8.79 -7.67
C MET A 63 -8.65 9.51 -7.35
N GLU A 64 -8.64 10.19 -6.20
CA GLU A 64 -9.77 10.96 -5.71
C GLU A 64 -9.39 12.44 -5.70
N MET A 65 -10.24 13.27 -6.30
CA MET A 65 -10.05 14.70 -6.43
C MET A 65 -11.27 15.43 -5.89
N ARG A 66 -11.03 16.43 -5.03
CA ARG A 66 -12.06 17.31 -4.50
C ARG A 66 -11.69 18.75 -4.76
N PHE A 67 -12.65 19.53 -5.26
CA PHE A 67 -12.47 20.95 -5.58
C PHE A 67 -13.47 21.79 -4.79
N LEU A 68 -13.10 23.03 -4.50
CA LEU A 68 -14.01 23.98 -3.86
C LEU A 68 -15.10 24.46 -4.81
N LEU A 69 -14.75 24.65 -6.09
CA LEU A 69 -15.66 24.99 -7.19
C LEU A 69 -15.60 23.91 -8.27
N ALA A 70 -16.63 23.86 -9.11
CA ALA A 70 -16.69 22.87 -10.17
C ALA A 70 -15.69 23.22 -11.29
N VAL A 71 -14.80 22.30 -11.63
CA VAL A 71 -13.78 22.46 -12.71
C VAL A 71 -14.06 21.51 -13.86
N GLU A 72 -13.62 21.87 -15.07
CA GLU A 72 -13.66 20.95 -16.22
C GLU A 72 -12.36 20.14 -16.27
N LEU A 73 -12.45 18.82 -16.13
CA LEU A 73 -11.30 17.95 -16.33
C LEU A 73 -11.00 17.83 -17.83
N LYS A 74 -9.72 17.86 -18.20
CA LYS A 74 -9.24 17.77 -19.59
C LYS A 74 -8.48 16.48 -19.86
N ALA A 75 -7.68 16.03 -18.90
CA ALA A 75 -6.90 14.81 -19.01
C ALA A 75 -6.64 14.19 -17.64
N ILE A 76 -6.49 12.87 -17.61
CA ILE A 76 -6.05 12.12 -16.44
C ILE A 76 -5.04 11.08 -16.92
N VAL A 77 -3.95 10.95 -16.18
CA VAL A 77 -2.90 9.95 -16.34
C VAL A 77 -2.73 9.23 -15.01
N MET A 78 -2.74 7.91 -15.04
CA MET A 78 -2.44 7.07 -13.89
C MET A 78 -1.76 5.82 -14.45
N GLY A 79 -0.62 5.41 -13.88
CA GLY A 79 -0.06 4.10 -14.18
C GLY A 79 0.53 3.91 -15.59
N ASN A 80 1.19 4.92 -16.14
CA ASN A 80 1.84 4.80 -17.45
C ASN A 80 3.23 4.15 -17.33
N ILE A 81 3.28 2.81 -17.27
CA ILE A 81 4.51 2.06 -17.45
C ILE A 81 4.44 1.37 -18.82
N THR A 82 4.82 2.11 -19.85
CA THR A 82 5.18 1.56 -21.15
C THR A 82 6.52 2.14 -21.55
N ASN A 83 7.22 1.52 -22.51
CA ASN A 83 8.48 2.05 -23.06
C ASN A 83 8.32 3.36 -23.86
N ASN A 84 7.17 4.04 -23.79
CA ASN A 84 6.87 5.24 -24.58
C ASN A 84 7.07 6.53 -23.79
N ALA A 85 7.55 7.58 -24.47
CA ALA A 85 7.73 8.91 -23.87
C ALA A 85 6.39 9.55 -23.46
N LEU A 86 6.37 10.25 -22.31
CA LEU A 86 5.20 10.94 -21.73
C LEU A 86 4.47 11.90 -22.69
N SER A 87 5.16 12.45 -23.69
CA SER A 87 4.60 13.36 -24.70
C SER A 87 3.72 12.70 -25.75
N LEU A 88 3.69 11.37 -25.81
CA LEU A 88 2.85 10.59 -26.75
C LEU A 88 1.48 10.24 -26.18
N TRP A 89 1.15 10.73 -24.99
CA TRP A 89 0.01 10.31 -24.19
C TRP A 89 -1.05 11.42 -24.14
N ASN A 90 -1.86 11.50 -25.20
CA ASN A 90 -3.03 12.36 -25.24
C ASN A 90 -4.29 11.48 -25.26
N ILE A 91 -5.02 11.51 -24.14
CA ILE A 91 -6.44 11.15 -23.95
C ILE A 91 -6.79 9.66 -23.62
N THR A 92 -7.25 9.49 -22.37
CA THR A 92 -8.37 8.66 -21.83
C THR A 92 -8.35 7.12 -21.86
N THR A 93 -7.60 6.47 -20.97
CA THR A 93 -8.10 5.26 -20.29
C THR A 93 -7.19 4.93 -19.12
N THR A 94 -7.59 5.29 -17.91
CA THR A 94 -7.25 4.48 -16.74
C THR A 94 -8.55 3.90 -16.21
N GLY A 95 -8.82 2.64 -16.60
CA GLY A 95 -9.96 1.87 -16.07
C GLY A 95 -11.29 2.12 -16.79
N GLY A 96 -11.26 2.67 -18.01
CA GLY A 96 -12.45 2.81 -18.86
C GLY A 96 -13.34 4.03 -18.57
N ALA A 97 -12.98 4.88 -17.61
CA ALA A 97 -13.65 6.17 -17.42
C ALA A 97 -13.05 7.23 -18.37
N LEU A 98 -13.87 7.71 -19.30
CA LEU A 98 -13.51 8.81 -20.20
C LEU A 98 -13.78 10.15 -19.49
N VAL A 99 -12.81 11.05 -19.52
CA VAL A 99 -13.07 12.46 -19.22
C VAL A 99 -14.00 12.99 -20.30
N VAL A 100 -15.21 13.41 -19.92
CA VAL A 100 -16.23 13.89 -20.86
C VAL A 100 -16.08 15.41 -21.01
N PRO A 101 -15.70 15.92 -22.20
CA PRO A 101 -15.54 17.35 -22.42
C PRO A 101 -16.80 18.15 -22.07
N GLY A 102 -16.64 19.31 -21.45
CA GLY A 102 -17.73 20.19 -21.03
C GLY A 102 -18.47 19.73 -19.76
N THR A 103 -18.03 18.67 -19.09
CA THR A 103 -18.57 18.26 -17.79
C THR A 103 -17.73 18.86 -16.67
N THR A 104 -18.39 19.51 -15.70
CA THR A 104 -17.71 20.07 -14.53
C THR A 104 -17.88 19.19 -13.30
N HIS A 105 -16.85 19.16 -12.46
CA HIS A 105 -16.75 18.28 -11.31
C HIS A 105 -16.29 19.06 -10.07
N THR A 106 -17.01 18.92 -8.96
CA THR A 106 -16.50 19.26 -7.62
C THR A 106 -15.86 18.05 -6.94
N TYR A 107 -16.17 16.86 -7.45
CA TYR A 107 -15.66 15.57 -7.01
C TYR A 107 -15.44 14.68 -8.23
N TYR A 108 -14.30 14.01 -8.27
CA TYR A 108 -14.02 13.00 -9.27
C TYR A 108 -13.24 11.85 -8.65
N LEU A 109 -13.70 10.62 -8.90
CA LEU A 109 -13.01 9.38 -8.54
C LEU A 109 -12.81 8.58 -9.82
N ILE A 110 -11.58 8.14 -10.01
CA ILE A 110 -11.24 7.19 -11.05
C ILE A 110 -10.51 6.01 -10.43
N THR A 111 -10.81 4.83 -10.96
CA THR A 111 -10.24 3.57 -10.51
C THR A 111 -9.63 2.86 -11.71
N HIS A 112 -8.44 2.32 -11.54
CA HIS A 112 -7.79 1.49 -12.54
C HIS A 112 -7.22 0.22 -11.92
N CYS A 113 -7.74 -0.92 -12.37
CA CYS A 113 -7.27 -2.23 -11.93
C CYS A 113 -6.13 -2.74 -12.80
N ILE A 114 -5.07 -3.20 -12.16
CA ILE A 114 -3.88 -3.75 -12.81
C ILE A 114 -4.20 -5.18 -13.23
N THR A 115 -4.59 -5.37 -14.50
CA THR A 115 -4.99 -6.69 -15.03
C THR A 115 -3.86 -7.43 -15.75
N ASP A 116 -2.82 -6.71 -16.19
CA ASP A 116 -1.59 -7.26 -16.74
C ASP A 116 -0.44 -6.54 -16.04
N ALA A 117 0.54 -7.29 -15.48
CA ALA A 117 1.68 -6.69 -14.81
C ALA A 117 2.35 -5.70 -15.76
N TRP A 118 2.37 -4.43 -15.35
CA TRP A 118 2.90 -3.31 -16.15
C TRP A 118 4.43 -3.35 -16.34
N GLY A 119 5.07 -4.43 -15.91
CA GLY A 119 6.50 -4.69 -15.94
C GLY A 119 6.80 -6.01 -15.23
N THR A 120 8.09 -6.32 -15.11
CA THR A 120 8.62 -7.47 -14.34
C THR A 120 9.53 -7.02 -13.20
N GLU A 121 9.57 -5.71 -12.93
CA GLU A 121 10.46 -5.07 -11.95
C GLU A 121 9.64 -4.08 -11.13
N ASP A 122 10.02 -3.91 -9.87
CA ASP A 122 9.38 -2.97 -8.95
C ASP A 122 9.44 -1.53 -9.45
N TRP A 123 8.39 -0.77 -9.15
CA TRP A 123 8.31 0.63 -9.49
C TRP A 123 8.25 1.53 -8.26
N PRO A 124 9.27 2.38 -8.03
CA PRO A 124 9.40 3.11 -6.77
C PRO A 124 8.35 4.22 -6.60
N VAL A 125 7.79 4.76 -7.70
CA VAL A 125 6.69 5.74 -7.70
C VAL A 125 5.86 5.58 -8.97
N VAL A 126 4.60 5.21 -8.83
CA VAL A 126 3.66 5.15 -9.96
C VAL A 126 3.40 6.56 -10.49
N PRO A 127 3.66 6.83 -11.79
CA PRO A 127 3.42 8.14 -12.37
C PRO A 127 1.92 8.39 -12.49
N TRP A 128 1.50 9.60 -12.13
CA TRP A 128 0.13 10.06 -12.31
C TRP A 128 0.10 11.58 -12.48
N SER A 129 -0.96 12.07 -13.13
CA SER A 129 -1.30 13.48 -13.20
C SER A 129 -2.75 13.66 -13.65
N PHE A 130 -3.32 14.85 -13.46
CA PHE A 130 -4.51 15.27 -14.17
C PHE A 130 -4.36 16.70 -14.67
N THR A 131 -5.17 17.07 -15.64
CA THR A 131 -5.26 18.41 -16.19
C THR A 131 -6.69 18.89 -16.06
N TYR A 132 -6.87 20.11 -15.55
CA TYR A 132 -8.17 20.74 -15.40
C TYR A 132 -8.10 22.21 -15.82
N ASP A 133 -9.24 22.74 -16.25
CA ASP A 133 -9.40 24.17 -16.54
C ASP A 133 -9.80 24.90 -15.25
N ASP A 134 -8.97 25.85 -14.81
CA ASP A 134 -9.23 26.69 -13.63
C ASP A 134 -10.13 27.91 -13.94
N GLY A 135 -10.67 27.99 -15.16
CA GLY A 135 -11.45 29.11 -15.67
C GLY A 135 -10.61 30.19 -16.36
N LEU A 136 -9.27 30.08 -16.33
CA LEU A 136 -8.32 30.98 -16.99
C LEU A 136 -7.36 30.23 -17.91
N GLN A 137 -6.93 29.02 -17.52
CA GLN A 137 -5.95 28.21 -18.23
C GLN A 137 -6.06 26.72 -17.84
N ASP A 138 -5.39 25.87 -18.62
CA ASP A 138 -5.19 24.48 -18.27
C ASP A 138 -4.06 24.35 -17.22
N VAL A 139 -4.37 23.68 -16.11
CA VAL A 139 -3.44 23.42 -15.00
C VAL A 139 -3.17 21.92 -14.92
N VAL A 140 -1.88 21.54 -14.93
CA VAL A 140 -1.44 20.15 -14.71
C VAL A 140 -1.12 19.95 -13.24
N TRP A 141 -1.72 18.95 -12.63
CA TRP A 141 -1.53 18.57 -11.23
C TRP A 141 -1.00 17.15 -11.11
N ASN A 142 0.02 16.92 -10.29
CA ASN A 142 0.71 15.63 -10.17
C ASN A 142 1.25 15.35 -8.75
N THR A 143 0.70 16.04 -7.75
CA THR A 143 1.16 15.94 -6.36
C THR A 143 -0.03 15.62 -5.45
N THR A 144 0.12 14.68 -4.51
CA THR A 144 -0.95 14.40 -3.54
C THR A 144 -1.13 15.60 -2.61
N PHE A 145 -2.37 15.92 -2.26
CA PHE A 145 -2.68 17.01 -1.35
C PHE A 145 -3.74 16.53 -0.36
N THR A 146 -3.32 16.13 0.83
CA THR A 146 -4.21 15.74 1.93
C THR A 146 -3.47 15.94 3.26
N SER A 147 -4.23 16.23 4.30
CA SER A 147 -3.75 16.18 5.69
C SER A 147 -4.01 14.82 6.34
N ASP A 148 -4.75 13.92 5.69
CA ASP A 148 -5.07 12.61 6.23
C ASP A 148 -3.83 11.71 6.19
N VAL A 149 -3.31 11.41 7.38
CA VAL A 149 -2.13 10.56 7.58
C VAL A 149 -2.35 9.10 7.19
N ASN A 150 -3.60 8.68 7.01
CA ASN A 150 -3.93 7.33 6.57
C ASN A 150 -3.71 7.14 5.07
N PHE A 151 -3.59 8.23 4.29
CA PHE A 151 -3.37 8.16 2.85
C PHE A 151 -1.89 8.39 2.50
N PRO A 152 -1.38 7.66 1.50
CA PRO A 152 0.01 7.76 1.13
C PRO A 152 0.29 9.02 0.31
N ARG A 153 1.54 9.49 0.38
CA ARG A 153 2.04 10.57 -0.50
C ARG A 153 2.47 10.06 -1.88
N VAL A 154 2.81 8.78 -1.96
CA VAL A 154 3.25 8.09 -3.17
C VAL A 154 2.74 6.66 -3.14
N VAL A 155 2.40 6.13 -4.31
CA VAL A 155 2.08 4.71 -4.49
C VAL A 155 3.22 4.04 -5.23
N ARG A 156 3.60 2.85 -4.80
CA ARG A 156 4.62 2.01 -5.43
C ARG A 156 3.96 0.79 -6.08
N LEU A 157 4.67 0.20 -7.03
CA LEU A 157 4.32 -1.14 -7.52
C LEU A 157 5.39 -2.11 -7.09
N ASP A 158 4.90 -3.20 -6.57
CA ASP A 158 5.63 -4.37 -6.13
C ASP A 158 5.23 -5.48 -7.11
N LEU A 159 6.16 -5.81 -8.01
CA LEU A 159 5.94 -6.72 -9.15
C LEU A 159 6.99 -7.86 -9.17
N GLU A 160 8.03 -7.77 -8.36
CA GLU A 160 9.00 -8.85 -8.21
C GLU A 160 8.49 -9.88 -7.20
N ASP A 161 8.47 -11.15 -7.59
CA ASP A 161 8.15 -12.21 -6.64
C ASP A 161 9.22 -12.25 -5.53
N PRO A 162 8.83 -12.40 -4.25
CA PRO A 162 9.79 -12.54 -3.18
C PRO A 162 10.60 -13.83 -3.35
N VAL A 163 11.93 -13.70 -3.26
CA VAL A 163 12.87 -14.83 -3.35
C VAL A 163 13.37 -15.21 -1.97
N ALA A 164 13.36 -16.50 -1.64
CA ALA A 164 14.07 -17.00 -0.46
C ALA A 164 15.59 -16.89 -0.69
N THR A 165 16.20 -15.83 -0.16
CA THR A 165 17.63 -15.54 -0.32
C THR A 165 18.51 -16.38 0.61
N TYR A 166 17.93 -16.86 1.72
CA TYR A 166 18.57 -17.77 2.64
C TYR A 166 17.59 -18.84 3.09
N VAL A 167 18.02 -20.09 3.04
CA VAL A 167 17.28 -21.24 3.57
C VAL A 167 18.29 -22.14 4.29
N TYR A 168 18.14 -22.30 5.60
CA TYR A 168 19.00 -23.16 6.41
C TYR A 168 18.17 -24.13 7.22
N ALA A 169 18.34 -25.42 6.92
CA ALA A 169 17.74 -26.50 7.69
C ALA A 169 18.69 -26.92 8.81
N PHE A 170 18.14 -27.11 10.00
CA PHE A 170 18.88 -27.65 11.14
C PHE A 170 18.02 -28.58 11.97
N THR A 171 18.67 -29.42 12.77
CA THR A 171 18.00 -30.37 13.66
C THR A 171 18.40 -30.16 15.12
N THR A 172 17.53 -30.57 16.05
CA THR A 172 17.90 -30.70 17.47
C THR A 172 18.78 -31.92 17.75
N GLY A 173 19.00 -32.78 16.76
CA GLY A 173 19.85 -33.96 16.87
C GLY A 173 21.31 -33.60 17.14
N ALA A 174 22.02 -34.45 17.87
CA ALA A 174 23.43 -34.22 18.22
C ALA A 174 24.40 -34.23 17.02
N ASN A 175 23.92 -34.63 15.83
CA ASN A 175 24.72 -34.80 14.62
C ASN A 175 24.20 -33.93 13.45
N ASP A 176 23.74 -32.70 13.71
CA ASP A 176 23.36 -31.73 12.67
C ASP A 176 24.43 -31.69 11.55
N PRO A 177 24.04 -31.88 10.26
CA PRO A 177 22.69 -31.82 9.68
C PRO A 177 21.93 -33.15 9.60
N SER A 178 22.39 -34.23 10.24
CA SER A 178 21.72 -35.54 10.24
C SER A 178 20.76 -35.69 11.42
N ALA A 179 19.48 -35.96 11.13
CA ALA A 179 18.45 -36.19 12.12
C ALA A 179 18.09 -37.69 12.24
N GLY A 180 17.90 -38.16 13.46
CA GLY A 180 17.35 -39.47 13.78
C GLY A 180 15.87 -39.42 14.15
N LEU A 181 15.27 -40.59 14.38
CA LEU A 181 13.90 -40.70 14.87
C LEU A 181 13.73 -39.94 16.19
N GLY A 182 12.70 -39.09 16.27
CA GLY A 182 12.38 -38.26 17.42
C GLY A 182 13.05 -36.89 17.43
N ASP A 183 14.02 -36.63 16.55
CA ASP A 183 14.61 -35.30 16.41
C ASP A 183 13.61 -34.32 15.76
N ALA A 184 13.74 -33.04 16.10
CA ALA A 184 12.96 -31.96 15.50
C ALA A 184 13.77 -31.26 14.40
N LEU A 185 13.19 -31.16 13.21
CA LEU A 185 13.72 -30.36 12.11
C LEU A 185 13.14 -28.95 12.13
N TYR A 186 13.98 -27.99 11.77
CA TYR A 186 13.64 -26.60 11.61
C TYR A 186 14.19 -26.06 10.29
N LEU A 187 13.56 -25.00 9.79
CA LEU A 187 13.99 -24.26 8.62
C LEU A 187 14.00 -22.77 8.94
N ASP A 188 15.16 -22.14 8.86
CA ASP A 188 15.29 -20.68 8.84
C ASP A 188 15.22 -20.19 7.41
N ILE A 189 14.38 -19.19 7.17
CA ILE A 189 14.11 -18.60 5.85
C ILE A 189 14.28 -17.08 5.96
N ILE A 190 15.06 -16.52 5.04
CA ILE A 190 15.11 -15.07 4.81
C ILE A 190 14.66 -14.80 3.38
N ALA A 191 13.57 -14.05 3.22
CA ALA A 191 13.08 -13.57 1.94
C ALA A 191 13.80 -12.28 1.52
N SER A 192 13.83 -11.98 0.22
CA SER A 192 14.37 -10.74 -0.35
C SER A 192 13.66 -9.49 0.16
N GLU A 193 12.42 -9.65 0.64
CA GLU A 193 11.55 -8.60 1.13
C GLU A 193 10.57 -9.11 2.21
N ALA A 194 9.70 -8.22 2.70
CA ALA A 194 8.66 -8.56 3.66
C ALA A 194 7.59 -9.45 3.01
N VAL A 195 7.29 -10.59 3.63
CA VAL A 195 6.27 -11.52 3.13
C VAL A 195 5.28 -11.89 4.23
N VAL A 196 4.11 -12.37 3.84
CA VAL A 196 3.20 -13.07 4.76
C VAL A 196 3.79 -14.44 5.15
N ALA A 197 3.25 -15.06 6.19
CA ALA A 197 3.73 -16.36 6.69
C ALA A 197 3.83 -17.40 5.55
N PRO A 198 5.03 -17.96 5.28
CA PRO A 198 5.22 -18.89 4.18
C PRO A 198 4.57 -20.24 4.47
N THR A 199 4.14 -20.93 3.41
CA THR A 199 3.73 -22.34 3.51
C THR A 199 4.97 -23.22 3.37
N VAL A 200 5.28 -24.01 4.40
CA VAL A 200 6.49 -24.86 4.42
C VAL A 200 6.10 -26.33 4.40
N THR A 201 6.79 -27.12 3.58
CA THR A 201 6.61 -28.57 3.50
C THR A 201 7.89 -29.30 3.90
N PHE A 202 7.77 -30.30 4.78
CA PHE A 202 8.84 -31.25 5.08
C PHE A 202 8.46 -32.61 4.52
N GLY A 203 9.20 -33.11 3.53
CA GLY A 203 8.96 -34.45 2.95
C GLY A 203 7.57 -34.66 2.37
N GLY A 204 6.93 -33.60 1.85
CA GLY A 204 5.55 -33.63 1.34
C GLY A 204 4.48 -33.35 2.40
N VAL A 205 4.87 -33.14 3.66
CA VAL A 205 3.96 -32.73 4.74
C VAL A 205 3.96 -31.21 4.86
N THR A 206 2.83 -30.58 4.56
CA THR A 206 2.64 -29.16 4.89
C THR A 206 2.58 -28.98 6.40
N LEU A 207 3.44 -28.13 6.95
CA LEU A 207 3.39 -27.76 8.36
C LEU A 207 2.12 -26.99 8.70
N ASN A 208 1.68 -27.07 9.96
CA ASN A 208 0.61 -26.21 10.42
C ASN A 208 1.10 -24.76 10.44
N ALA A 209 0.20 -23.81 10.20
CA ALA A 209 0.55 -22.38 10.25
C ALA A 209 1.12 -21.95 11.61
N THR A 210 0.75 -22.62 12.70
CA THR A 210 1.31 -22.36 14.05
C THR A 210 2.76 -22.76 14.20
N ASP A 211 3.24 -23.66 13.34
CA ASP A 211 4.62 -24.14 13.31
C ASP A 211 5.47 -23.32 12.32
N VAL A 212 4.96 -22.19 11.83
CA VAL A 212 5.69 -21.24 11.00
C VAL A 212 5.56 -19.86 11.64
N SER A 213 6.65 -19.37 12.21
CA SER A 213 6.69 -18.15 13.02
C SER A 213 7.70 -17.15 12.49
N GLN A 214 7.34 -15.87 12.50
CA GLN A 214 8.28 -14.78 12.24
C GLN A 214 9.28 -14.69 13.40
N VAL A 215 10.58 -14.66 13.10
CA VAL A 215 11.66 -14.63 14.11
C VAL A 215 12.40 -13.30 14.19
N GLY A 216 12.14 -12.40 13.24
CA GLY A 216 12.70 -11.05 13.22
C GLY A 216 11.81 -10.09 12.45
N THR A 217 12.31 -9.52 11.35
CA THR A 217 11.51 -8.69 10.45
C THR A 217 10.49 -9.56 9.67
N SER A 218 9.55 -8.93 8.96
CA SER A 218 8.56 -9.63 8.14
C SER A 218 9.17 -10.41 6.97
N SER A 219 10.48 -10.31 6.76
CA SER A 219 11.27 -11.12 5.82
C SER A 219 11.92 -12.35 6.45
N GLU A 220 11.87 -12.52 7.78
CA GLU A 220 12.60 -13.55 8.53
C GLU A 220 11.65 -14.53 9.24
N TRP A 221 11.67 -15.79 8.80
CA TRP A 221 10.73 -16.82 9.24
C TRP A 221 11.46 -18.08 9.71
N ARG A 222 10.92 -18.73 10.74
CA ARG A 222 11.33 -20.06 11.18
C ARG A 222 10.14 -21.01 11.08
N ALA A 223 10.35 -22.11 10.39
CA ALA A 223 9.40 -23.22 10.33
C ALA A 223 9.89 -24.41 11.14
N GLY A 224 8.96 -25.12 11.76
CA GLY A 224 9.20 -26.24 12.66
C GLY A 224 8.57 -26.01 14.04
N PRO A 225 8.57 -27.04 14.91
CA PRO A 225 9.28 -28.30 14.72
C PRO A 225 8.53 -29.29 13.82
N TYR A 226 9.25 -29.93 12.89
CA TYR A 226 8.83 -31.21 12.31
C TYR A 226 9.50 -32.36 13.04
N ILE A 227 8.73 -33.20 13.73
CA ILE A 227 9.29 -34.36 14.44
C ILE A 227 9.51 -35.50 13.45
N VAL A 228 10.75 -35.98 13.33
CA VAL A 228 11.10 -37.14 12.53
C VAL A 228 10.45 -38.39 13.13
N LYS A 229 9.58 -39.05 12.37
CA LYS A 229 8.82 -40.24 12.82
C LYS A 229 9.26 -41.47 12.05
N ASN A 230 8.90 -42.64 12.59
CA ASN A 230 9.10 -43.91 11.90
C ASN A 230 8.15 -43.98 10.69
N SER A 231 8.56 -44.62 9.61
CA SER A 231 7.78 -44.75 8.37
C SER A 231 6.46 -45.50 8.53
N THR A 232 6.28 -46.26 9.62
CA THR A 232 4.98 -46.89 9.98
C THR A 232 4.03 -45.95 10.71
N ASP A 233 4.55 -44.91 11.35
CA ASP A 233 3.82 -43.96 12.19
C ASP A 233 3.66 -42.60 11.49
N ASP A 234 4.35 -42.42 10.37
CA ASP A 234 4.28 -41.25 9.50
C ASP A 234 3.32 -41.52 8.33
N PRO A 235 2.15 -40.85 8.26
CA PRO A 235 1.22 -41.02 7.15
C PRO A 235 1.80 -40.55 5.79
N ASN A 236 2.95 -39.86 5.77
CA ASN A 236 3.53 -39.23 4.59
C ASN A 236 4.92 -39.79 4.26
N ILE A 237 4.94 -41.00 3.70
CA ILE A 237 6.16 -41.68 3.27
C ILE A 237 6.80 -40.93 2.08
N LEU A 238 8.00 -40.39 2.27
CA LEU A 238 8.95 -40.14 1.18
C LEU A 238 9.33 -41.48 0.56
N LYS A 239 8.75 -41.79 -0.61
CA LYS A 239 8.97 -43.08 -1.30
C LYS A 239 10.29 -43.21 -2.04
N ASP A 240 11.12 -42.18 -2.07
CA ASP A 240 12.46 -42.24 -2.66
C ASP A 240 13.53 -41.95 -1.61
N ILE A 241 14.02 -43.03 -1.01
CA ILE A 241 15.35 -43.07 -0.40
C ILE A 241 16.18 -43.97 -1.31
N ASN A 242 16.69 -43.38 -2.40
CA ASN A 242 17.79 -43.97 -3.18
C ASN A 242 19.03 -43.12 -2.97
#